data_AF-A0A7Z7R039-F1
#
_entry.id   AF-A0A7Z7R039-F1
#
_cell.length_a   1.000
_cell.length_b   1.000
_cell.length_c   1.000
_cell.angle_alpha   90.00
_cell.angle_beta   90.00
_cell.angle_gamma   90.00
#
_symmetry.space_group_name_H-M   'P 1'
#
loop_
_entity.id
_entity.type
_entity.pdbx_description
1 polymer ?
#
loop_
_entity_poly.entity_id
_entity_poly.type
_entity_poly.pdbx_seq_one_letter_code
_entity_poly.pdbx_strand_id
1 'polypeptide(L)'
;MNTKYLYLNFDKIYEEKDFFNVLHVDINLKISEIKESNEVLYSIDSITCKKLNHYDPKLESYRDSIYLLNERLNNYNFNGKKEWKLFYLYKELIQTFEILYDDTSTTNYYRGQANDWPMKAGLLRNDIIDDLKKEFENIYEDMAYKYPDLIEYTCLNKKEYKAEDFKKRENNMAYLQHYGLRTTLIDITENPFIALLFFNF
;
A
#
# COMPACT_ATOMS: atom_id res chain seq x y z
N MET A 1 22.60 7.08 16.89
CA MET A 1 21.28 7.48 17.45
C MET A 1 20.83 6.32 18.34
N ASN A 2 20.25 6.53 19.52
CA ASN A 2 19.79 5.39 20.34
C ASN A 2 18.53 4.78 19.68
N THR A 3 18.63 3.56 19.16
CA THR A 3 17.53 2.83 18.49
C THR A 3 16.27 2.73 19.33
N LYS A 4 16.40 2.68 20.67
CA LYS A 4 15.26 2.66 21.60
C LYS A 4 14.32 3.86 21.44
N TYR A 5 14.87 5.01 21.06
CA TYR A 5 14.12 6.24 20.85
C TYR A 5 13.85 6.52 19.37
N LEU A 6 14.45 5.76 18.44
CA LEU A 6 14.24 5.95 17.01
C LEU A 6 12.77 5.70 16.65
N TYR A 7 12.22 4.56 17.06
CA TYR A 7 10.84 4.18 16.76
C TYR A 7 9.80 5.05 17.47
N LEU A 8 10.09 5.50 18.68
CA LEU A 8 9.22 6.43 19.42
C LEU A 8 9.15 7.82 18.79
N ASN A 9 10.26 8.27 18.19
CA ASN A 9 10.36 9.59 17.59
C ASN A 9 10.17 9.57 16.08
N PHE A 10 9.76 8.44 15.49
CA PHE A 10 9.60 8.32 14.05
C PHE A 10 8.66 9.37 13.48
N ASP A 11 7.55 9.66 14.17
CA ASP A 11 6.58 10.67 13.75
C ASP A 11 7.12 12.10 13.77
N LYS A 12 8.26 12.36 14.43
CA LYS A 12 8.92 13.67 14.41
C LYS A 12 9.81 13.87 13.18
N ILE A 13 10.12 12.79 12.47
CA ILE A 13 11.04 12.79 11.33
C ILE A 13 10.38 12.32 10.04
N TYR A 14 9.13 11.88 10.10
CA TYR A 14 8.36 11.38 8.97
C TYR A 14 7.08 12.20 8.78
N GLU A 15 7.01 12.88 7.64
CA GLU A 15 5.77 13.42 7.08
C GLU A 15 5.60 12.85 5.67
N GLU A 16 4.45 12.21 5.39
CA GLU A 16 4.23 11.46 4.13
C GLU A 16 4.51 12.30 2.87
N LYS A 17 4.10 13.57 2.89
CA LYS A 17 4.30 14.53 1.79
C LYS A 17 5.77 14.79 1.43
N ASP A 18 6.70 14.51 2.34
CA ASP A 18 8.14 14.75 2.11
C ASP A 18 8.76 13.61 1.29
N PHE A 19 8.09 12.46 1.22
CA PHE A 19 8.58 11.24 0.56
C PHE A 19 7.74 10.81 -0.63
N PHE A 20 6.46 11.21 -0.69
CA PHE A 20 5.51 10.72 -1.68
C PHE A 20 4.77 11.86 -2.38
N ASN A 21 4.73 11.79 -3.72
CA ASN A 21 3.72 12.48 -4.51
C ASN A 21 2.46 11.60 -4.54
N VAL A 22 1.33 12.16 -4.11
CA VAL A 22 0.08 11.40 -3.93
C VAL A 22 -1.01 11.92 -4.88
N LEU A 23 -1.62 11.00 -5.63
CA LEU A 23 -2.86 11.23 -6.36
C LEU A 23 -3.97 10.41 -5.70
N HIS A 24 -5.01 11.08 -5.20
CA HIS A 24 -6.19 10.39 -4.69
C HIS A 24 -7.20 10.17 -5.82
N VAL A 25 -7.59 8.91 -6.00
CA VAL A 25 -8.58 8.47 -6.97
C VAL A 25 -9.76 7.87 -6.22
N ASP A 26 -10.92 8.48 -6.34
CA ASP A 26 -12.15 8.08 -5.68
C ASP A 26 -13.10 7.44 -6.71
N ILE A 27 -13.60 6.24 -6.42
CA ILE A 27 -14.61 5.54 -7.24
C ILE A 27 -15.97 5.75 -6.59
N ASN A 28 -16.84 6.51 -7.25
CA ASN A 28 -18.18 6.81 -6.75
C ASN A 28 -19.16 5.73 -7.17
N LEU A 29 -19.80 5.11 -6.20
CA LEU A 29 -20.78 4.05 -6.41
C LEU A 29 -22.19 4.55 -6.07
N LYS A 30 -23.16 4.18 -6.89
CA LYS A 30 -24.58 4.34 -6.59
C LYS A 30 -25.12 2.99 -6.12
N ILE A 31 -25.60 2.95 -4.88
CA ILE A 31 -26.19 1.75 -4.28
C ILE A 31 -27.69 1.75 -4.59
N SER A 32 -28.18 0.65 -5.16
CA SER A 32 -29.60 0.48 -5.46
C SER A 32 -30.37 0.14 -4.17
N GLU A 33 -31.58 0.68 -4.00
CA GLU A 33 -32.50 0.18 -2.98
C GLU A 33 -32.93 -1.24 -3.35
N ILE A 34 -32.51 -2.23 -2.55
CA ILE A 34 -32.82 -3.64 -2.80
C ILE A 34 -34.32 -3.87 -2.56
N LYS A 35 -35.06 -4.18 -3.63
CA LYS A 35 -36.47 -4.59 -3.54
C LYS A 35 -36.66 -6.10 -3.73
N GLU A 36 -35.74 -6.76 -4.44
CA GLU A 36 -35.73 -8.22 -4.65
C GLU A 36 -34.31 -8.82 -4.67
N SER A 37 -34.19 -10.14 -4.44
CA SER A 37 -32.91 -10.83 -4.21
C SER A 37 -31.97 -10.94 -5.43
N ASN A 38 -32.40 -10.49 -6.61
CA ASN A 38 -31.65 -10.60 -7.87
C ASN A 38 -31.26 -9.24 -8.48
N GLU A 39 -31.44 -8.14 -7.76
CA GLU A 39 -31.10 -6.81 -8.27
C GLU A 39 -29.59 -6.53 -8.20
N VAL A 40 -29.10 -5.74 -9.16
CA VAL A 40 -27.73 -5.25 -9.16
C VAL A 40 -27.56 -4.30 -7.97
N LEU A 41 -26.75 -4.72 -7.00
CA LEU A 41 -26.54 -4.02 -5.72
C LEU A 41 -25.89 -2.64 -5.88
N TYR A 42 -25.11 -2.44 -6.94
CA TYR A 42 -24.41 -1.19 -7.18
C TYR A 42 -24.22 -0.92 -8.68
N SER A 43 -24.21 0.35 -9.05
CA SER A 43 -23.66 0.82 -10.32
C SER A 43 -22.49 1.78 -10.06
N ILE A 44 -21.51 1.79 -10.95
CA ILE A 44 -20.42 2.76 -10.92
C ILE A 44 -20.96 4.05 -11.52
N ASP A 45 -20.92 5.14 -10.76
CA ASP A 45 -21.41 6.45 -11.20
C ASP A 45 -20.30 7.22 -11.92
N SER A 46 -19.16 7.40 -11.25
CA SER A 46 -18.03 8.15 -11.80
C SER A 46 -16.72 7.81 -11.08
N ILE A 47 -15.61 8.18 -11.71
CA ILE A 47 -14.28 8.19 -11.08
C ILE A 47 -13.82 9.64 -10.98
N THR A 48 -13.38 10.05 -9.80
CA THR A 48 -12.90 11.41 -9.54
C THR A 48 -11.47 11.41 -9.02
N CYS A 49 -10.67 12.38 -9.48
CA CYS A 49 -9.29 12.55 -9.02
C CYS A 49 -9.17 13.87 -8.26
N LYS A 50 -8.56 13.85 -7.07
CA LYS A 50 -8.21 15.09 -6.37
C LYS A 50 -7.08 15.80 -7.10
N LYS A 51 -7.03 17.13 -6.97
CA LYS A 51 -5.95 17.93 -7.53
C LYS A 51 -4.62 17.55 -6.85
N LEU A 52 -3.57 17.43 -7.65
CA LEU A 52 -2.22 17.21 -7.13
C LEU A 52 -1.75 18.43 -6.31
N ASN A 53 -1.05 18.16 -5.22
CA ASN A 53 -0.41 19.20 -4.40
C ASN A 53 0.83 19.76 -5.09
N HIS A 54 1.55 18.92 -5.85
CA HIS A 54 2.73 19.28 -6.62
C HIS A 54 2.63 18.66 -8.02
N TYR A 55 3.15 19.37 -9.02
CA TYR A 55 3.14 18.88 -10.39
C TYR A 55 4.09 17.69 -10.53
N ASP A 56 3.54 16.57 -11.01
CA ASP A 56 4.27 15.36 -11.36
C ASP A 56 3.78 14.90 -12.74
N PRO A 57 4.64 14.86 -13.77
CA PRO A 57 4.21 14.54 -15.14
C PRO A 57 3.55 13.16 -15.28
N LYS A 58 4.05 12.15 -14.56
CA LYS A 58 3.48 10.79 -14.64
C LYS A 58 2.13 10.72 -13.94
N LEU A 59 1.98 11.38 -12.77
CA LEU A 59 0.69 11.43 -12.07
C LEU A 59 -0.35 12.24 -12.83
N GLU A 60 0.01 13.35 -13.47
CA GLU A 60 -0.93 14.08 -14.34
C GLU A 60 -1.32 13.23 -15.55
N SER A 61 -0.38 12.50 -16.17
CA SER A 61 -0.69 11.58 -17.28
C SER A 61 -1.62 10.45 -16.85
N TYR A 62 -1.46 9.95 -15.62
CA TYR A 62 -2.35 8.95 -15.04
C TYR A 62 -3.74 9.53 -14.78
N ARG A 63 -3.81 10.75 -14.23
CA ARG A 63 -5.06 11.49 -14.03
C ARG A 63 -5.81 11.72 -15.34
N ASP A 64 -5.12 12.11 -16.41
CA ASP A 64 -5.70 12.27 -17.75
C ASP A 64 -6.26 10.95 -18.28
N SER A 65 -5.54 9.85 -18.05
CA SER A 65 -6.01 8.51 -18.43
C SER A 65 -7.26 8.09 -17.66
N ILE A 66 -7.40 8.51 -16.40
CA ILE A 66 -8.62 8.31 -15.60
C ILE A 66 -9.79 9.13 -16.15
N TYR A 67 -9.56 10.38 -16.59
CA TYR A 67 -10.61 11.16 -17.24
C TYR A 67 -11.13 10.46 -18.51
N LEU A 68 -10.24 9.91 -19.34
CA LEU A 68 -10.62 9.11 -20.51
C LEU A 68 -11.37 7.82 -20.13
N LEU A 69 -11.01 7.19 -19.01
CA LEU A 69 -11.73 6.03 -18.49
C LEU A 69 -13.16 6.41 -18.04
N ASN A 70 -13.35 7.58 -17.43
CA ASN A 70 -14.66 8.08 -17.03
C ASN A 70 -15.59 8.30 -18.25
N GLU A 71 -15.05 8.82 -19.35
CA GLU A 71 -15.77 8.91 -20.63
C GLU A 71 -16.16 7.53 -21.19
N ARG A 72 -15.29 6.53 -21.03
CA ARG A 72 -15.57 5.13 -21.43
C ARG A 72 -16.65 4.48 -20.55
N LEU A 73 -16.71 4.81 -19.26
CA LEU A 73 -17.77 4.31 -18.37
C LEU A 73 -19.16 4.73 -18.88
N ASN A 74 -19.31 6.00 -19.26
CA ASN A 74 -20.58 6.56 -19.76
C ASN A 74 -21.04 5.95 -21.09
N ASN A 75 -20.09 5.51 -21.92
CA ASN A 75 -20.35 5.01 -23.27
C ASN A 75 -20.28 3.48 -23.38
N TYR A 76 -20.25 2.76 -22.25
CA TYR A 76 -20.07 1.31 -22.27
C TYR A 76 -21.31 0.57 -22.74
N ASN A 77 -21.10 -0.29 -23.74
CA ASN A 77 -22.11 -1.22 -24.20
C ASN A 77 -21.41 -2.51 -24.66
N PHE A 78 -21.42 -3.53 -23.82
CA PHE A 78 -20.84 -4.85 -24.14
C PHE A 78 -21.89 -5.94 -23.95
N ASN A 79 -22.21 -6.68 -25.01
CA ASN A 79 -23.22 -7.74 -25.02
C ASN A 79 -24.59 -7.31 -24.43
N GLY A 80 -25.00 -6.06 -24.67
CA GLY A 80 -26.26 -5.51 -24.16
C GLY A 80 -26.25 -5.15 -22.66
N LYS A 81 -25.12 -5.35 -21.97
CA LYS A 81 -24.90 -4.87 -20.60
C LYS A 81 -24.24 -3.49 -20.66
N LYS A 82 -24.91 -2.53 -20.02
CA LYS A 82 -24.47 -1.13 -19.95
C LYS A 82 -23.62 -0.81 -18.72
N GLU A 83 -23.37 -1.81 -17.87
CA GLU A 83 -22.78 -1.58 -16.55
C GLU A 83 -21.46 -2.31 -16.39
N TRP A 84 -20.45 -1.55 -15.97
CA TRP A 84 -19.16 -2.09 -15.55
C TRP A 84 -19.28 -2.80 -14.20
N LYS A 85 -18.47 -3.84 -14.02
CA LYS A 85 -18.22 -4.42 -12.69
C LYS A 85 -17.00 -3.76 -12.08
N LEU A 86 -17.02 -3.58 -10.76
CA LEU A 86 -15.95 -2.92 -10.02
C LEU A 86 -14.59 -3.59 -10.23
N PHE A 87 -14.55 -4.92 -10.33
CA PHE A 87 -13.34 -5.66 -10.65
C PHE A 87 -12.72 -5.25 -12.00
N TYR A 88 -13.53 -5.06 -13.04
CA TYR A 88 -13.03 -4.62 -14.34
C TYR A 88 -12.52 -3.18 -14.29
N LEU A 89 -13.17 -2.32 -13.50
CA LEU A 89 -12.69 -0.97 -13.28
C LEU A 89 -11.30 -0.98 -12.60
N TYR A 90 -11.13 -1.74 -11.51
CA TYR A 90 -9.83 -1.89 -10.86
C TYR A 90 -8.78 -2.40 -11.84
N LYS A 91 -9.12 -3.40 -12.67
CA LYS A 91 -8.20 -3.92 -13.68
C LYS A 91 -7.74 -2.83 -14.64
N GLU A 92 -8.63 -2.01 -15.19
CA GLU A 92 -8.24 -0.92 -16.10
C GLU A 92 -7.39 0.14 -15.41
N LEU A 93 -7.72 0.50 -14.16
CA LEU A 93 -6.93 1.46 -13.37
C LEU A 93 -5.50 0.95 -13.13
N ILE A 94 -5.36 -0.33 -12.75
CA ILE A 94 -4.07 -0.99 -12.55
C ILE A 94 -3.29 -1.05 -13.86
N GLN A 95 -3.91 -1.52 -14.94
CA GLN A 95 -3.25 -1.63 -16.25
C GLN A 95 -2.76 -0.28 -16.77
N THR A 96 -3.58 0.76 -16.62
CA THR A 96 -3.20 2.13 -16.99
C THR A 96 -2.01 2.61 -16.16
N PHE A 97 -2.01 2.32 -14.85
CA PHE A 97 -0.89 2.64 -13.98
C PHE A 97 0.38 1.89 -14.41
N GLU A 98 0.29 0.58 -14.62
CA GLU A 98 1.42 -0.24 -15.06
C GLU A 98 2.00 0.28 -16.37
N ILE A 99 1.18 0.58 -17.39
CA ILE A 99 1.68 1.10 -18.67
C ILE A 99 2.45 2.41 -18.52
N LEU A 100 2.03 3.31 -17.62
CA LEU A 100 2.68 4.61 -17.42
C LEU A 100 3.93 4.54 -16.55
N TYR A 101 4.01 3.52 -15.69
CA TYR A 101 5.09 3.33 -14.72
C TYR A 101 5.97 2.10 -15.00
N ASP A 102 5.75 1.41 -16.12
CA ASP A 102 6.64 0.36 -16.63
C ASP A 102 7.85 1.01 -17.29
N ASP A 103 8.84 1.37 -16.46
CA ASP A 103 10.16 1.75 -16.93
C ASP A 103 11.22 0.76 -16.42
N THR A 104 12.33 0.65 -17.14
CA THR A 104 13.41 -0.31 -16.85
C THR A 104 14.14 -0.04 -15.53
N SER A 105 13.77 1.03 -14.82
CA SER A 105 14.46 1.53 -13.63
C SER A 105 13.61 1.46 -12.35
N THR A 106 12.33 1.13 -12.45
CA THR A 106 11.40 1.12 -11.32
C THR A 106 10.64 -0.19 -11.23
N THR A 107 10.07 -0.45 -10.06
CA THR A 107 9.26 -1.63 -9.80
C THR A 107 7.99 -1.18 -9.09
N ASN A 108 6.86 -1.63 -9.62
CA ASN A 108 5.55 -1.27 -9.11
C ASN A 108 5.16 -2.18 -7.96
N TYR A 109 4.69 -1.57 -6.87
CA TYR A 109 4.22 -2.26 -5.69
C TYR A 109 2.83 -1.79 -5.32
N TYR A 110 2.04 -2.72 -4.79
CA TYR A 110 0.64 -2.54 -4.45
C TYR A 110 0.39 -2.92 -3.00
N ARG A 111 -0.57 -2.24 -2.39
CA ARG A 111 -1.02 -2.48 -1.02
C ARG A 111 -2.53 -2.39 -0.94
N GLY A 112 -3.16 -3.43 -0.41
CA GLY A 112 -4.59 -3.41 -0.09
C GLY A 112 -4.81 -3.10 1.38
N GLN A 113 -5.85 -2.35 1.69
CA GLN A 113 -6.21 -1.98 3.05
C GLN A 113 -7.73 -1.78 3.18
N ALA A 114 -8.37 -2.44 4.13
CA ALA A 114 -9.81 -2.26 4.38
C ALA A 114 -10.19 -0.86 4.93
N ASN A 115 -9.22 -0.13 5.48
CA ASN A 115 -9.40 1.19 6.09
C ASN A 115 -8.34 2.16 5.57
N ASP A 116 -8.59 3.45 5.73
CA ASP A 116 -7.65 4.53 5.36
C ASP A 116 -6.48 4.60 6.35
N TRP A 117 -5.53 3.67 6.22
CA TRP A 117 -4.37 3.59 7.10
C TRP A 117 -3.20 4.34 6.47
N PRO A 118 -2.46 5.14 7.26
CA PRO A 118 -1.34 5.90 6.73
C PRO A 118 -0.28 4.97 6.14
N MET A 119 0.59 5.52 5.28
CA MET A 119 1.72 4.80 4.67
C MET A 119 2.84 4.55 5.70
N LYS A 120 2.51 3.85 6.78
CA LYS A 120 3.38 3.52 7.91
C LYS A 120 3.46 2.01 8.12
N ALA A 121 4.67 1.56 8.43
CA ALA A 121 4.94 0.20 8.85
C ALA A 121 4.15 -0.18 10.11
N GLY A 122 3.89 -1.48 10.29
CA GLY A 122 3.06 -1.98 11.38
C GLY A 122 3.49 -1.52 12.77
N LEU A 123 4.80 -1.57 13.07
CA LEU A 123 5.36 -1.16 14.37
C LEU A 123 5.15 0.34 14.67
N LEU A 124 5.06 1.17 13.63
CA LEU A 124 5.09 2.63 13.73
C LEU A 124 3.68 3.24 13.78
N ARG A 125 2.65 2.41 13.92
CA ARG A 125 1.27 2.87 14.00
C ARG A 125 0.91 3.36 15.39
N ASN A 126 -0.20 4.09 15.45
CA ASN A 126 -0.67 4.75 16.66
C ASN A 126 -1.33 3.77 17.64
N ASP A 127 -1.79 2.62 17.17
CA ASP A 127 -2.39 1.54 17.97
C ASP A 127 -1.35 0.66 18.68
N ILE A 128 -0.06 0.85 18.38
CA ILE A 128 1.03 0.12 19.01
C ILE A 128 1.50 0.84 20.28
N ILE A 129 1.52 0.11 21.39
CA ILE A 129 2.04 0.59 22.68
C ILE A 129 3.52 0.96 22.59
N ASP A 130 3.88 2.07 23.24
CA ASP A 130 5.26 2.61 23.21
C ASP A 130 6.30 1.62 23.75
N ASP A 131 5.93 0.76 24.69
CA ASP A 131 6.85 -0.23 25.24
C ASP A 131 7.22 -1.31 24.22
N LEU A 132 6.31 -1.68 23.31
CA LEU A 132 6.65 -2.55 22.19
C LEU A 132 7.65 -1.87 21.24
N LYS A 133 7.47 -0.57 20.96
CA LYS A 133 8.39 0.21 20.13
C LYS A 133 9.79 0.28 20.77
N LYS A 134 9.86 0.48 22.08
CA LYS A 134 11.12 0.53 22.84
C LYS A 134 11.86 -0.79 22.86
N GLU A 135 11.13 -1.90 23.03
CA GLU A 135 11.71 -3.23 23.19
C GLU A 135 11.84 -3.99 21.87
N PHE A 136 11.42 -3.41 20.73
CA PHE A 136 11.42 -4.08 19.44
C PHE A 136 12.78 -4.66 19.05
N GLU A 137 13.89 -3.90 19.20
CA GLU A 137 15.22 -4.45 18.88
C GLU A 137 15.60 -5.61 19.80
N ASN A 138 15.23 -5.54 21.08
CA ASN A 138 15.49 -6.62 22.03
C ASN A 138 14.68 -7.87 21.68
N ILE A 139 13.42 -7.71 21.26
CA ILE A 139 12.57 -8.80 20.78
C ILE A 139 13.15 -9.40 19.50
N TYR A 140 13.59 -8.57 18.55
CA TYR A 140 14.22 -9.04 17.33
C TYR A 140 15.51 -9.82 17.61
N GLU A 141 16.36 -9.31 18.50
CA GLU A 141 17.59 -9.99 18.93
C GLU A 141 17.30 -11.33 19.63
N ASP A 142 16.33 -11.36 20.54
CA ASP A 142 15.90 -12.60 21.22
C ASP A 142 15.31 -13.62 20.24
N MET A 143 14.54 -13.18 19.24
CA MET A 143 14.01 -14.05 18.19
C MET A 143 15.13 -14.64 17.32
N ALA A 144 16.14 -13.84 16.96
CA ALA A 144 17.31 -14.33 16.23
C ALA A 144 18.12 -15.34 17.06
N TYR A 145 18.23 -15.13 18.38
CA TYR A 145 18.88 -16.08 19.27
C TYR A 145 18.11 -17.41 19.39
N LYS A 146 16.79 -17.36 19.46
CA LYS A 146 15.92 -18.55 19.55
C LYS A 146 15.83 -19.33 18.25
N TYR A 147 15.89 -18.65 17.11
CA TYR A 147 15.72 -19.24 15.78
C TYR A 147 16.88 -18.86 14.83
N PRO A 148 18.13 -19.24 15.18
CA PRO A 148 19.33 -18.80 14.44
C PRO A 148 19.38 -19.33 13.00
N ASP A 149 18.70 -20.44 12.71
CA ASP A 149 18.61 -21.02 11.37
C ASP A 149 17.65 -20.25 10.45
N LEU A 150 16.78 -19.40 11.02
CA LEU A 150 15.73 -18.67 10.28
C LEU A 150 15.98 -17.17 10.25
N ILE A 151 16.52 -16.60 11.32
CA ILE A 151 16.60 -15.14 11.51
C ILE A 151 17.98 -14.76 12.03
N GLU A 152 18.67 -13.87 11.32
CA GLU A 152 19.99 -13.33 11.71
C GLU A 152 19.87 -11.89 12.21
N TYR A 153 20.12 -11.63 13.50
CA TYR A 153 20.00 -10.27 14.01
C TYR A 153 20.96 -9.29 13.30
N THR A 154 20.37 -8.24 12.71
CA THR A 154 21.10 -7.20 12.00
C THR A 154 20.87 -5.85 12.67
N CYS A 155 21.89 -5.38 13.40
CA CYS A 155 21.81 -4.16 14.21
C CYS A 155 21.82 -2.86 13.39
N LEU A 156 20.91 -1.94 13.72
CA LEU A 156 20.80 -0.56 13.17
C LEU A 156 21.62 0.48 13.94
N ASN A 157 22.65 0.09 14.69
CA ASN A 157 23.59 1.01 15.35
C ASN A 157 25.04 0.86 14.88
N LYS A 158 25.25 0.55 13.59
CA LYS A 158 26.60 0.50 13.00
C LYS A 158 26.99 1.88 12.44
N LYS A 159 28.29 2.19 12.46
CA LYS A 159 28.85 3.44 11.90
C LYS A 159 28.70 3.51 10.38
N GLU A 160 28.72 2.37 9.71
CA GLU A 160 28.57 2.21 8.26
C GLU A 160 27.63 1.05 7.98
N TYR A 161 26.77 1.21 6.98
CA TYR A 161 25.85 0.18 6.50
C TYR A 161 26.22 -0.24 5.09
N LYS A 162 26.15 -1.54 4.82
CA LYS A 162 26.19 -2.07 3.46
C LYS A 162 24.76 -2.33 2.98
N ALA A 163 24.53 -2.22 1.67
CA ALA A 163 23.23 -2.57 1.08
C ALA A 163 22.80 -4.01 1.42
N GLU A 164 23.77 -4.92 1.57
CA GLU A 164 23.56 -6.30 1.99
C GLU A 164 22.97 -6.41 3.42
N ASP A 165 23.38 -5.54 4.35
CA ASP A 165 22.83 -5.52 5.72
C ASP A 165 21.34 -5.13 5.69
N PHE A 166 20.98 -4.15 4.86
CA PHE A 166 19.58 -3.75 4.70
C PHE A 166 18.74 -4.89 4.12
N LYS A 167 19.21 -5.52 3.04
CA LYS A 167 18.49 -6.64 2.41
C LYS A 167 18.30 -7.82 3.36
N LYS A 168 19.31 -8.17 4.15
CA LYS A 168 19.19 -9.19 5.21
C LYS A 168 18.12 -8.82 6.24
N ARG A 169 18.17 -7.57 6.72
CA ARG A 169 17.19 -7.09 7.69
C ARG A 169 15.78 -7.08 7.12
N GLU A 170 15.58 -6.64 5.88
CA GLU A 170 14.29 -6.69 5.18
C GLU A 170 13.74 -8.13 5.14
N ASN A 171 14.55 -9.10 4.72
CA ASN A 171 14.14 -10.50 4.72
C ASN A 171 13.72 -10.99 6.12
N ASN A 172 14.49 -10.64 7.15
CA ASN A 172 14.16 -11.03 8.52
C ASN A 172 12.87 -10.38 9.02
N MET A 173 12.66 -9.10 8.70
CA MET A 173 11.40 -8.41 9.04
C MET A 173 10.22 -9.06 8.31
N ALA A 174 10.39 -9.47 7.05
CA ALA A 174 9.35 -10.17 6.30
C ALA A 174 9.00 -11.52 6.93
N TYR A 175 10.00 -12.30 7.39
CA TYR A 175 9.76 -13.52 8.15
C TYR A 175 9.01 -13.26 9.45
N LEU A 176 9.44 -12.30 10.25
CA LEU A 176 8.77 -11.95 11.50
C LEU A 176 7.32 -11.50 11.27
N GLN A 177 7.09 -10.74 10.21
CA GLN A 177 5.77 -10.28 9.80
C GLN A 177 4.86 -11.41 9.33
N HIS A 178 5.41 -12.38 8.60
CA HIS A 178 4.70 -13.61 8.22
C HIS A 178 4.19 -14.37 9.47
N TYR A 179 4.95 -14.37 10.56
CA TYR A 179 4.54 -14.95 11.85
C TYR A 179 3.72 -14.01 12.74
N GLY A 180 3.28 -12.86 12.22
CA GLY A 180 2.36 -11.95 12.89
C GLY A 180 3.00 -10.86 13.75
N LEU A 181 4.33 -10.75 13.78
CA LEU A 181 4.99 -9.63 14.47
C LEU A 181 4.79 -8.34 13.67
N ARG A 182 4.38 -7.26 14.34
CA ARG A 182 4.34 -5.93 13.74
C ARG A 182 5.77 -5.42 13.57
N THR A 183 6.25 -5.32 12.34
CA THR A 183 7.65 -4.94 12.05
C THR A 183 7.75 -3.53 11.47
N THR A 184 8.98 -3.13 11.14
CA THR A 184 9.30 -1.88 10.44
C THR A 184 9.09 -1.94 8.93
N LEU A 185 8.55 -3.05 8.39
CA LEU A 185 8.20 -3.16 6.98
C LEU A 185 6.76 -2.74 6.70
N ILE A 186 6.55 -2.23 5.50
CA ILE A 186 5.22 -1.97 4.95
C ILE A 186 4.78 -3.22 4.18
N ASP A 187 3.56 -3.70 4.43
CA ASP A 187 2.94 -4.78 3.66
C ASP A 187 2.68 -4.31 2.22
N ILE A 188 3.51 -4.73 1.28
CA ILE A 188 3.37 -4.46 -0.16
C ILE A 188 3.60 -5.74 -0.96
N THR A 189 3.08 -5.78 -2.18
CA THR A 189 3.25 -6.90 -3.12
C THR A 189 3.38 -6.38 -4.53
N GLU A 190 4.19 -7.05 -5.36
CA GLU A 190 4.29 -6.76 -6.80
C GLU A 190 3.03 -7.22 -7.55
N ASN A 191 2.20 -8.09 -6.94
CA ASN A 191 0.97 -8.56 -7.56
C ASN A 191 -0.24 -7.73 -7.11
N PRO A 192 -0.82 -6.90 -7.99
CA PRO A 192 -1.93 -6.03 -7.63
C PRO A 192 -3.19 -6.81 -7.21
N PHE A 193 -3.41 -8.01 -7.75
CA PHE A 193 -4.59 -8.82 -7.41
C PHE A 193 -4.47 -9.46 -6.03
N ILE A 194 -3.25 -9.76 -5.57
CA ILE A 194 -3.00 -10.17 -4.18
C ILE A 194 -3.31 -8.99 -3.25
N ALA A 195 -2.87 -7.77 -3.61
CA ALA A 195 -3.21 -6.58 -2.84
C ALA A 195 -4.75 -6.41 -2.72
N LEU A 196 -5.51 -6.62 -3.80
CA LEU A 196 -6.97 -6.50 -3.78
C LEU A 196 -7.65 -7.45 -2.77
N LEU A 197 -7.07 -8.61 -2.46
CA LEU A 197 -7.65 -9.55 -1.49
C LEU A 197 -7.69 -8.96 -0.07
N PHE A 198 -6.76 -8.06 0.26
CA PHE A 198 -6.68 -7.40 1.57
C PHE A 198 -7.64 -6.22 1.73
N PHE A 199 -8.45 -5.90 0.71
CA PHE A 199 -9.56 -4.93 0.83
C PHE A 199 -10.80 -5.50 1.53
N ASN A 200 -10.90 -6.83 1.68
CA ASN A 200 -12.09 -7.50 2.23
C ASN A 200 -11.85 -7.97 3.68
N PHE A 201 -11.86 -7.08 4.68
CA PHE A 201 -11.99 -7.46 6.10
C PHE A 201 -12.70 -6.40 6.92
#